data_AF-A0A4R8EZ52-F1
#
_entry.id   AF-A0A4R8EZ52-F1
#
_cell.length_a   1.000
_cell.length_b   1.000
_cell.length_c   1.000
_cell.angle_alpha   90.00
_cell.angle_beta   90.00
_cell.angle_gamma   90.00
#
_symmetry.space_group_name_H-M   'P 1'
#
loop_
_entity.id
_entity.type
_entity.pdbx_description
1 polymer ?
#
loop_
_entity_poly.entity_id
_entity_poly.type
_entity_poly.pdbx_seq_one_letter_code
_entity_poly.pdbx_strand_id
1 'polypeptide(L)'
;MVSTLKYSLFFTIIIIVASISFAIDEETTVPIYLTVPEYLKITDLSKTRLDLNVDNNFKDSLTFNVEANVEYNLGAEFTVLQDPHENPQANLVIKSSHLSISNGENLWESEEGSSQDTTIGIQEIQGTPGSLGYSLTFWLVEGGWIYNASGRKIGDIQITVSSL
;
A
#
# COMPACT_ATOMS: atom_id res chain seq x y z
N MET A 1 -15.31 13.23 86.41
CA MET A 1 -14.78 12.12 85.57
C MET A 1 -15.68 11.73 84.39
N VAL A 2 -17.00 11.99 84.44
CA VAL A 2 -17.93 11.72 83.32
C VAL A 2 -17.86 12.76 82.19
N SER A 3 -17.49 14.01 82.48
CA SER A 3 -17.40 15.07 81.47
C SER A 3 -16.22 14.88 80.51
N THR A 4 -15.04 14.50 81.01
CA THR A 4 -13.83 14.23 80.21
C THR A 4 -14.02 13.05 79.24
N LEU A 5 -14.80 12.04 79.64
CA LEU A 5 -15.14 10.90 78.78
C LEU A 5 -16.04 11.32 77.60
N LYS A 6 -17.00 12.23 77.84
CA LYS A 6 -17.93 12.74 76.81
C LYS A 6 -17.22 13.57 75.75
N TYR A 7 -16.30 14.46 76.16
CA TYR A 7 -15.54 15.29 75.23
C TYR A 7 -14.54 14.48 74.40
N SER A 8 -13.92 13.45 75.01
CA SER A 8 -13.02 12.53 74.29
C SER A 8 -13.75 11.78 73.18
N LEU A 9 -14.93 11.22 73.49
CA LEU A 9 -15.75 10.46 72.53
C LEU A 9 -16.23 11.34 71.36
N PHE A 10 -16.64 12.57 71.67
CA PHE A 10 -17.08 13.53 70.65
C PHE A 10 -15.94 13.92 69.70
N PHE A 11 -14.74 14.14 70.24
CA PHE A 11 -13.54 14.40 69.43
C PHE A 11 -13.15 13.22 68.54
N THR A 12 -13.28 11.99 69.03
CA THR A 12 -12.95 10.79 68.22
C THR A 12 -13.92 10.63 67.04
N ILE A 13 -15.22 10.89 67.26
CA ILE A 13 -16.23 10.83 66.21
C ILE A 13 -15.96 11.88 65.11
N ILE A 14 -15.56 13.10 65.48
CA ILE A 14 -15.20 14.15 64.51
C ILE A 14 -14.00 13.74 63.66
N ILE A 15 -12.96 13.17 64.27
CA ILE A 15 -11.77 12.70 63.55
C ILE A 15 -12.12 11.55 62.59
N ILE A 16 -13.00 10.63 63.01
CA ILE A 16 -13.47 9.52 62.16
C ILE A 16 -14.29 10.06 60.97
N VAL A 17 -15.23 10.97 61.20
CA VAL A 17 -16.04 11.56 60.10
C VAL A 17 -15.18 12.37 59.13
N ALA A 18 -14.20 13.12 59.63
CA ALA A 18 -13.27 13.87 58.80
C ALA A 18 -12.39 12.92 57.95
N SER A 19 -11.87 11.84 58.55
CA SER A 19 -11.04 10.86 57.83
C SER A 19 -11.81 10.03 56.80
N ILE A 20 -13.11 9.79 56.99
CA ILE A 20 -13.97 9.16 55.98
C ILE A 20 -14.26 10.14 54.81
N SER A 21 -14.30 11.45 55.08
CA SER A 21 -14.57 12.48 54.07
C SER A 21 -13.37 12.79 53.16
N PHE A 22 -12.15 12.39 53.56
CA PHE A 22 -10.93 12.50 52.76
C PHE A 22 -10.56 11.22 52.01
N ALA A 23 -11.39 10.18 52.09
CA ALA A 23 -11.19 8.96 51.35
C ALA A 23 -12.06 8.98 50.09
N ILE A 24 -11.37 9.01 48.94
CA ILE A 24 -11.84 8.57 47.62
C ILE A 24 -12.46 9.67 46.75
N ASP A 25 -11.60 10.54 46.22
CA ASP A 25 -11.69 10.90 44.80
C ASP A 25 -10.71 9.96 44.07
N GLU A 26 -11.12 8.71 43.84
CA GLU A 26 -10.43 7.86 42.88
C GLU A 26 -10.83 8.38 41.50
N GLU A 27 -9.90 9.04 40.79
CA GLU A 27 -10.02 9.25 39.35
C GLU A 27 -10.15 7.88 38.68
N THR A 28 -11.41 7.49 38.46
CA THR A 28 -11.76 6.21 37.86
C THR A 28 -11.53 6.36 36.36
N THR A 29 -10.34 5.96 35.92
CA THR A 29 -10.03 5.89 34.49
C THR A 29 -10.67 4.63 33.91
N VAL A 30 -11.63 4.83 33.00
CA VAL A 30 -12.23 3.73 32.23
C VAL A 30 -11.49 3.67 30.89
N PRO A 31 -10.67 2.65 30.63
CA PRO A 31 -10.01 2.54 29.33
C PRO A 31 -11.03 2.22 28.25
N ILE A 32 -10.96 2.95 27.13
CA ILE A 32 -11.68 2.62 25.90
C ILE A 32 -10.65 2.02 24.95
N TYR A 33 -10.85 0.75 24.59
CA TYR A 33 -10.03 0.09 23.59
C TYR A 33 -10.63 0.30 22.21
N LEU A 34 -9.86 0.94 21.33
CA LEU A 34 -10.21 1.09 19.93
C LEU A 34 -9.58 -0.07 19.14
N THR A 35 -10.38 -0.76 18.34
CA THR A 35 -9.87 -1.69 17.33
C THR A 35 -9.98 -1.03 15.97
N VAL A 36 -8.84 -0.76 15.34
CA VAL A 36 -8.80 -0.29 13.96
C VAL A 36 -8.52 -1.50 13.08
N PRO A 37 -9.44 -1.90 12.18
CA PRO A 37 -9.19 -3.01 11.27
C PRO A 37 -8.08 -2.65 10.29
N GLU A 38 -7.33 -3.65 9.84
CA GLU A 38 -6.35 -3.48 8.78
C GLU A 38 -7.02 -3.11 7.46
N TYR A 39 -6.34 -2.28 6.70
CA TYR A 39 -6.83 -1.72 5.46
C TYR A 39 -5.66 -1.45 4.52
N LEU A 40 -5.84 -1.87 3.26
CA LEU A 40 -4.90 -1.71 2.17
C LEU A 40 -5.68 -1.65 0.86
N LYS A 41 -5.48 -0.60 0.05
CA LYS A 41 -6.13 -0.46 -1.25
C LYS A 41 -5.28 0.32 -2.25
N ILE A 42 -5.57 0.13 -3.53
CA ILE A 42 -5.11 0.99 -4.63
C ILE A 42 -6.23 1.99 -4.97
N THR A 43 -5.89 3.27 -5.10
CA THR A 43 -6.81 4.37 -5.45
C THR A 43 -6.24 5.29 -6.51
N ASP A 44 -7.08 6.23 -6.97
CA ASP A 44 -6.69 7.34 -7.85
C ASP A 44 -5.93 6.91 -9.12
N LEU A 45 -6.34 5.78 -9.69
CA LEU A 45 -5.80 5.29 -10.95
C LEU A 45 -6.13 6.27 -12.07
N SER A 46 -5.12 6.98 -12.57
CA SER A 46 -5.25 8.02 -13.60
C SER A 46 -5.86 7.54 -14.91
N LYS A 47 -5.62 6.28 -15.29
CA LYS A 47 -6.17 5.62 -16.48
C LYS A 47 -6.07 4.11 -16.39
N THR A 48 -6.93 3.43 -17.13
CA THR A 48 -7.03 1.96 -17.15
C THR A 48 -6.32 1.31 -18.34
N ARG A 49 -5.69 2.10 -19.21
CA ARG A 49 -5.02 1.64 -20.43
C ARG A 49 -3.76 2.47 -20.68
N LEU A 50 -2.70 1.80 -21.13
CA LEU A 50 -1.49 2.43 -21.64
C LEU A 50 -1.49 2.38 -23.18
N ASP A 51 -1.25 3.51 -23.82
CA ASP A 51 -1.29 3.65 -25.27
C ASP A 51 0.11 3.88 -25.84
N LEU A 52 0.69 2.85 -26.45
CA LEU A 52 2.04 2.90 -27.02
C LEU A 52 1.98 3.23 -28.51
N ASN A 53 2.76 4.20 -28.96
CA ASN A 53 2.80 4.63 -30.36
C ASN A 53 4.19 5.19 -30.72
N VAL A 54 4.40 5.51 -32.00
CA VAL A 54 5.69 6.05 -32.47
C VAL A 54 5.95 7.42 -31.84
N ASP A 55 4.92 8.25 -31.68
CA ASP A 55 5.05 9.63 -31.19
C ASP A 55 5.51 9.69 -29.72
N ASN A 56 5.16 8.69 -28.92
CA ASN A 56 5.62 8.55 -27.54
C ASN A 56 6.80 7.58 -27.37
N ASN A 57 7.49 7.21 -28.46
CA ASN A 57 8.58 6.24 -28.47
C ASN A 57 8.19 4.91 -27.80
N PHE A 58 6.95 4.47 -28.01
CA PHE A 58 6.37 3.25 -27.47
C PHE A 58 6.46 3.17 -25.94
N LYS A 59 6.25 4.32 -25.28
CA LYS A 59 6.31 4.47 -23.83
C LYS A 59 5.09 5.22 -23.32
N ASP A 60 4.46 4.67 -22.30
CA ASP A 60 3.36 5.36 -21.62
C ASP A 60 3.36 5.02 -20.12
N SER A 61 2.76 5.89 -19.32
CA SER A 61 2.74 5.78 -17.87
C SER A 61 1.38 6.13 -17.27
N LEU A 62 1.06 5.53 -16.13
CA LEU A 62 -0.10 5.86 -15.32
C LEU A 62 0.35 6.15 -13.89
N THR A 63 -0.44 6.94 -13.17
CA THR A 63 -0.29 7.16 -11.73
C THR A 63 -1.42 6.51 -10.95
N PHE A 64 -1.12 6.12 -9.70
CA PHE A 64 -2.06 5.58 -8.72
C PHE A 64 -1.54 5.84 -7.31
N ASN A 65 -2.42 5.71 -6.32
CA ASN A 65 -2.09 5.79 -4.90
C ASN A 65 -2.24 4.41 -4.23
N VAL A 66 -1.42 4.15 -3.22
CA VAL A 66 -1.66 3.07 -2.26
C VAL A 66 -1.98 3.70 -0.91
N GLU A 67 -3.16 3.38 -0.38
CA GLU A 67 -3.57 3.79 0.95
C GLU A 67 -3.58 2.57 1.87
N ALA A 68 -2.84 2.65 2.97
CA ALA A 68 -2.68 1.56 3.92
C ALA A 68 -2.55 2.09 5.36
N ASN A 69 -3.03 1.32 6.34
CA ASN A 69 -2.67 1.52 7.76
C ASN A 69 -1.66 0.49 8.29
N VAL A 70 -1.14 -0.35 7.40
CA VAL A 70 -0.11 -1.37 7.65
C VAL A 70 1.03 -1.19 6.65
N GLU A 71 2.18 -1.78 6.96
CA GLU A 71 3.25 -1.95 5.98
C GLU A 71 2.79 -2.92 4.88
N TYR A 72 3.25 -2.71 3.66
CA TYR A 72 2.80 -3.48 2.51
C TYR A 72 3.93 -3.75 1.50
N ASN A 73 3.70 -4.75 0.66
CA ASN A 73 4.44 -4.99 -0.56
C ASN A 73 3.60 -4.57 -1.76
N LEU A 74 4.19 -3.77 -2.64
CA LEU A 74 3.66 -3.39 -3.94
C LEU A 74 4.40 -4.18 -5.02
N GLY A 75 3.65 -4.70 -5.98
CA GLY A 75 4.19 -5.31 -7.18
C GLY A 75 3.41 -4.89 -8.41
N ALA A 76 4.04 -5.05 -9.57
CA ALA A 76 3.35 -4.98 -10.84
C ALA A 76 3.92 -5.99 -11.83
N GLU A 77 3.06 -6.58 -12.64
CA GLU A 77 3.42 -7.58 -13.62
C GLU A 77 2.74 -7.24 -14.96
N PHE A 78 3.50 -7.32 -16.05
CA PHE A 78 2.98 -7.34 -17.41
C PHE A 78 2.96 -8.79 -17.90
N THR A 79 1.84 -9.24 -18.45
CA THR A 79 1.67 -10.55 -19.07
C THR A 79 1.33 -10.37 -20.55
N VAL A 80 2.10 -11.00 -21.44
CA VAL A 80 1.79 -11.00 -22.88
C VAL A 80 0.56 -11.87 -23.18
N LEU A 81 -0.33 -11.44 -24.08
CA LEU A 81 -1.60 -12.14 -24.35
C LEU A 81 -1.46 -13.50 -25.04
N GLN A 82 -0.39 -13.70 -25.81
CA GLN A 82 -0.16 -14.91 -26.58
C GLN A 82 1.11 -15.58 -26.11
N ASP A 83 1.14 -16.91 -26.19
CA ASP A 83 2.32 -17.68 -25.78
C ASP A 83 3.54 -17.29 -26.66
N PRO A 84 4.62 -16.75 -26.07
CA PRO A 84 5.85 -16.45 -26.78
C PRO A 84 6.52 -17.67 -27.42
N HIS A 85 6.25 -18.89 -26.92
CA HIS A 85 6.76 -20.14 -27.48
C HIS A 85 6.07 -20.51 -28.80
N GLU A 86 4.81 -20.12 -28.96
CA GLU A 86 4.01 -20.42 -30.15
C GLU A 86 3.94 -19.25 -31.14
N ASN A 87 4.15 -18.02 -30.68
CA ASN A 87 4.14 -16.83 -31.52
C ASN A 87 5.45 -16.02 -31.44
N PRO A 88 6.23 -15.97 -32.54
CA PRO A 88 7.44 -15.15 -32.62
C PRO A 88 7.23 -13.66 -32.31
N GLN A 89 6.05 -13.10 -32.61
CA GLN A 89 5.72 -11.72 -32.25
C GLN A 89 5.56 -11.53 -30.75
N ALA A 90 4.93 -12.48 -30.04
CA ALA A 90 4.80 -12.42 -28.59
C ALA A 90 6.17 -12.55 -27.90
N ASN A 91 7.07 -13.35 -28.46
CA ASN A 91 8.48 -13.42 -28.03
C ASN A 91 9.21 -12.09 -28.20
N LEU A 92 8.97 -11.38 -29.30
CA LEU A 92 9.52 -10.04 -29.50
C LEU A 92 8.92 -9.04 -28.50
N VAL A 93 7.61 -9.10 -28.22
CA VAL A 93 6.96 -8.28 -27.19
C VAL A 93 7.69 -8.48 -25.87
N ILE A 94 7.73 -9.69 -25.33
CA ILE A 94 8.23 -9.91 -23.98
C ILE A 94 9.71 -9.52 -23.82
N LYS A 95 10.54 -9.79 -24.84
CA LYS A 95 11.96 -9.41 -24.85
C LYS A 95 12.21 -7.91 -24.90
N SER A 96 11.30 -7.18 -25.55
CA SER A 96 11.39 -5.73 -25.65
C SER A 96 10.73 -5.01 -24.48
N SER A 97 9.94 -5.72 -23.67
CA SER A 97 9.13 -5.14 -22.63
C SER A 97 9.97 -4.73 -21.44
N HIS A 98 9.65 -3.56 -20.91
CA HIS A 98 10.16 -3.09 -19.64
C HIS A 98 9.04 -2.42 -18.84
N LEU A 99 9.15 -2.56 -17.53
CA LEU A 99 8.22 -2.01 -16.56
C LEU A 99 9.02 -1.28 -15.48
N SER A 100 8.54 -0.11 -15.05
CA SER A 100 9.08 0.57 -13.89
C SER A 100 7.99 1.16 -13.00
N ILE A 101 8.28 1.25 -11.71
CA ILE A 101 7.48 1.96 -10.72
C ILE A 101 8.38 3.00 -10.05
N SER A 102 7.84 4.19 -9.81
CA SER A 102 8.52 5.22 -9.02
C SER A 102 7.55 5.89 -8.06
N ASN A 103 8.03 6.28 -6.88
CA ASN A 103 7.30 7.12 -5.93
C ASN A 103 7.83 8.58 -5.91
N GLY A 104 8.62 8.98 -6.91
CA GLY A 104 9.27 10.29 -7.00
C GLY A 104 10.65 10.38 -6.33
N GLU A 105 10.97 9.47 -5.41
CA GLU A 105 12.28 9.39 -4.74
C GLU A 105 13.08 8.17 -5.19
N ASN A 106 12.40 7.03 -5.29
CA ASN A 106 12.95 5.75 -5.70
C ASN A 106 12.39 5.33 -7.06
N LEU A 107 13.18 4.51 -7.76
CA LEU A 107 12.81 3.90 -9.03
C LEU A 107 13.12 2.40 -8.92
N TRP A 108 12.11 1.59 -9.21
CA TRP A 108 12.21 0.15 -9.34
C TRP A 108 11.93 -0.21 -10.79
N GLU A 109 12.74 -1.08 -11.37
CA GLU A 109 12.61 -1.51 -12.75
C GLU A 109 12.57 -3.04 -12.80
N SER A 110 11.77 -3.58 -13.71
CA SER A 110 11.76 -5.01 -13.97
C SER A 110 13.07 -5.42 -14.62
N GLU A 111 13.50 -6.65 -14.38
CA GLU A 111 14.50 -7.28 -15.25
C GLU A 111 13.95 -7.42 -16.67
N GLU A 112 14.84 -7.50 -17.66
CA GLU A 112 14.45 -7.76 -19.05
C GLU A 112 13.79 -9.14 -19.17
N GLY A 113 12.67 -9.21 -19.89
CA GLY A 113 11.97 -10.47 -20.12
C GLY A 113 12.79 -11.44 -20.98
N SER A 114 12.83 -12.72 -20.58
CA SER A 114 13.45 -13.74 -21.42
C SER A 114 12.48 -14.30 -22.47
N SER A 115 12.99 -14.95 -23.52
CA SER A 115 12.14 -15.67 -24.49
C SER A 115 11.30 -16.80 -23.90
N GLN A 116 11.61 -17.24 -22.68
CA GLN A 116 10.88 -18.33 -22.04
C GLN A 116 9.76 -17.82 -21.13
N ASP A 117 9.74 -16.53 -20.84
CA ASP A 117 8.78 -15.93 -19.93
C ASP A 117 7.56 -15.42 -20.69
N THR A 118 6.42 -15.51 -20.03
CA THR A 118 5.18 -14.85 -20.47
C THR A 118 4.97 -13.53 -19.74
N THR A 119 5.79 -13.26 -18.73
CA THR A 119 5.64 -12.12 -17.83
C THR A 119 6.95 -11.41 -17.58
N ILE A 120 6.86 -10.11 -17.34
CA ILE A 120 7.91 -9.32 -16.68
C ILE A 120 7.26 -8.62 -15.49
N GLY A 121 8.01 -8.37 -14.42
CA GLY A 121 7.43 -7.73 -13.28
C GLY A 121 8.44 -7.16 -12.30
N ILE A 122 7.89 -6.42 -11.36
CA ILE A 122 8.58 -5.85 -10.21
C ILE A 122 7.87 -6.42 -8.99
N GLN A 123 8.63 -7.05 -8.11
CA GLN A 123 8.10 -7.67 -6.90
C GLN A 123 8.61 -6.95 -5.66
N GLU A 124 7.82 -7.02 -4.59
CA GLU A 124 8.25 -6.69 -3.22
C GLU A 124 8.77 -5.25 -3.01
N ILE A 125 8.14 -4.25 -3.65
CA ILE A 125 8.39 -2.85 -3.30
C ILE A 125 7.77 -2.59 -1.93
N GLN A 126 8.60 -2.48 -0.90
CA GLN A 126 8.14 -2.19 0.45
C GLN A 126 7.58 -0.77 0.56
N GLY A 127 6.40 -0.66 1.16
CA GLY A 127 5.73 0.60 1.45
C GLY A 127 5.31 0.69 2.91
N THR A 128 5.18 1.93 3.38
CA THR A 128 4.84 2.24 4.77
C THR A 128 3.38 2.67 4.90
N PRO A 129 2.78 2.58 6.11
CA PRO A 129 1.44 3.10 6.36
C PRO A 129 1.29 4.57 5.93
N GLY A 130 0.15 4.91 5.35
CA GLY A 130 -0.19 6.23 4.86
C GLY A 130 -0.83 6.19 3.48
N SER A 131 -0.68 7.29 2.74
CA SER A 131 -1.11 7.43 1.36
C SER A 131 0.11 7.78 0.52
N LEU A 132 0.62 6.83 -0.26
CA LEU A 132 1.80 6.99 -1.10
C LEU A 132 1.40 6.96 -2.58
N GLY A 133 1.90 7.94 -3.33
CA GLY A 133 1.67 8.05 -4.78
C GLY A 133 2.77 7.36 -5.58
N TYR A 134 2.35 6.68 -6.64
CA TYR A 134 3.22 5.93 -7.54
C TYR A 134 2.94 6.28 -9.00
N SER A 135 3.98 6.17 -9.83
CA SER A 135 3.93 6.23 -11.28
C SER A 135 4.44 4.91 -11.84
N LEU A 136 3.59 4.18 -12.55
CA LEU A 136 3.96 2.98 -13.31
C LEU A 136 4.19 3.38 -14.76
N THR A 137 5.33 2.98 -15.32
CA THR A 137 5.70 3.25 -16.70
C THR A 137 6.00 1.94 -17.41
N PHE A 138 5.45 1.77 -18.61
CA PHE A 138 5.72 0.63 -19.47
C PHE A 138 6.27 1.12 -20.80
N TRP A 139 7.27 0.43 -21.33
CA TRP A 139 7.81 0.72 -22.66
C TRP A 139 8.31 -0.51 -23.39
N LEU A 140 8.44 -0.37 -24.71
CA LEU A 140 8.99 -1.40 -25.59
C LEU A 140 10.27 -0.87 -26.25
N VAL A 141 11.39 -1.55 -26.06
CA VAL A 141 12.66 -1.25 -26.73
C VAL A 141 12.65 -1.86 -28.14
N GLU A 142 13.08 -1.11 -29.15
CA GLU A 142 13.09 -1.57 -30.56
C GLU A 142 11.69 -1.88 -31.15
N GLY A 143 10.72 -0.98 -30.96
CA GLY A 143 9.35 -1.10 -31.45
C GLY A 143 9.12 -1.14 -32.98
N GLY A 144 10.16 -1.31 -33.79
CA GLY A 144 10.08 -1.33 -35.26
C GLY A 144 9.25 -2.49 -35.85
N TRP A 145 8.93 -3.53 -35.06
CA TRP A 145 8.02 -4.61 -35.46
C TRP A 145 6.57 -4.38 -34.98
N ILE A 146 6.33 -3.39 -34.11
CA ILE A 146 5.01 -3.04 -33.54
C ILE A 146 4.08 -2.43 -34.60
N TYR A 147 4.60 -1.99 -35.76
CA TYR A 147 3.77 -1.45 -36.84
C TYR A 147 2.63 -2.39 -37.29
N ASN A 148 2.77 -3.71 -37.07
CA ASN A 148 1.72 -4.70 -37.35
C ASN A 148 0.71 -4.95 -36.21
N ALA A 149 0.92 -4.35 -35.03
CA ALA A 149 0.06 -4.48 -33.85
C ALA A 149 -0.87 -3.28 -33.61
N SER A 150 -0.90 -2.31 -34.53
CA SER A 150 -1.72 -1.09 -34.39
C SER A 150 -3.18 -1.41 -34.05
N GLY A 151 -3.67 -0.84 -32.94
CA GLY A 151 -5.04 -1.02 -32.45
C GLY A 151 -5.31 -2.35 -31.72
N ARG A 152 -4.30 -3.19 -31.49
CA ARG A 152 -4.45 -4.47 -30.78
C ARG A 152 -3.92 -4.37 -29.35
N LYS A 153 -4.61 -5.05 -28.43
CA LYS A 153 -4.09 -5.33 -27.09
C LYS A 153 -2.94 -6.32 -27.22
N ILE A 154 -1.82 -6.06 -26.53
CA ILE A 154 -0.63 -6.91 -26.56
C ILE A 154 -0.41 -7.69 -25.25
N GLY A 155 -1.00 -7.21 -24.16
CA GLY A 155 -0.85 -7.80 -22.83
C GLY A 155 -1.73 -7.12 -21.81
N ASP A 156 -1.59 -7.57 -20.57
CA ASP A 156 -2.25 -7.04 -19.38
C ASP A 156 -1.20 -6.61 -18.37
N ILE A 157 -1.48 -5.53 -17.64
CA ILE A 157 -0.68 -5.13 -16.47
C ILE A 157 -1.54 -5.30 -15.24
N GLN A 158 -1.04 -6.08 -14.27
CA GLN A 158 -1.65 -6.24 -12.96
C GLN A 158 -0.79 -5.52 -11.91
N ILE A 159 -1.42 -4.64 -11.13
CA ILE A 159 -0.81 -4.01 -9.96
C ILE A 159 -1.37 -4.71 -8.73
N THR A 160 -0.49 -5.17 -7.85
CA THR A 160 -0.86 -5.93 -6.66
C THR A 160 -0.30 -5.25 -5.42
N VAL A 161 -1.12 -5.16 -4.38
CA VAL A 161 -0.68 -4.76 -3.05
C VAL A 161 -1.08 -5.84 -2.05
N SER A 162 -0.17 -6.19 -1.16
CA SER A 162 -0.41 -7.16 -0.08
C SER A 162 0.20 -6.66 1.22
N SER A 163 -0.43 -6.94 2.36
CA SER A 163 0.18 -6.68 3.66
C SER A 163 1.45 -7.50 3.84
N LEU A 164 2.41 -6.96 4.60
CA LEU A 164 3.61 -7.66 5.05
C LEU A 164 3.31 -8.68 6.17
#